data_AF-A0A3B9RBB3-F1
#
_entry.id   AF-A0A3B9RBB3-F1
#
_cell.length_a   1.000
_cell.length_b   1.000
_cell.length_c   1.000
_cell.angle_alpha   90.00
_cell.angle_beta   90.00
_cell.angle_gamma   90.00
#
_symmetry.space_group_name_H-M   'P 1'
#
loop_
_entity.id
_entity.type
_entity.pdbx_description
1 polymer ?
#
loop_
_entity_poly.entity_id
_entity_poly.type
_entity_poly.pdbx_seq_one_letter_code
_entity_poly.pdbx_strand_id
1 'polypeptide(L)'
;SGDLAQNYRTIPIIYGARTSKLVISFLILLTLVPSLLLIFRFDVGHMNIYFIICVLLLLLFIVLLFRAKARKDYVWLHNILKLIIVMGVFSILLIDIDLVLNRIL
;
A
#
# COMPACT_ATOMS: atom_id res chain seq x y z
N SER A 1 -11.93 18.70 13.73
CA SER A 1 -13.25 19.35 13.85
C SER A 1 -13.93 19.64 12.51
N GLY A 2 -13.30 19.36 11.34
CA GLY A 2 -13.95 19.54 10.03
C GLY A 2 -14.94 18.42 9.63
N ASP A 3 -14.59 17.14 9.85
CA ASP A 3 -15.45 16.01 9.42
C ASP A 3 -16.79 15.91 10.17
N LEU A 4 -16.83 16.31 11.45
CA LEU A 4 -18.07 16.36 12.24
C LEU A 4 -18.99 17.52 11.79
N ALA A 5 -18.42 18.63 11.31
CA ALA A 5 -19.19 19.78 10.84
C ALA A 5 -19.82 19.54 9.46
N GLN A 6 -19.30 18.58 8.69
CA GLN A 6 -19.72 18.30 7.31
C GLN A 6 -20.58 17.03 7.15
N ASN A 7 -21.03 16.39 8.24
CA ASN A 7 -21.85 15.17 8.18
C ASN A 7 -21.19 14.01 7.39
N TYR A 8 -19.85 13.96 7.33
CA TYR A 8 -19.16 12.85 6.67
C TYR A 8 -19.26 11.61 7.55
N ARG A 9 -20.11 10.67 7.14
CA ARG A 9 -20.18 9.33 7.72
C ARG A 9 -19.04 8.46 7.19
N THR A 10 -17.82 8.69 7.66
CA THR A 10 -16.70 7.80 7.36
C THR A 10 -16.73 6.57 8.27
N ILE A 11 -16.18 5.45 7.78
CA ILE A 11 -16.10 4.15 8.48
C ILE A 11 -15.68 4.29 9.96
N PRO A 12 -14.66 5.10 10.34
CA PRO A 12 -14.28 5.27 11.74
C PRO A 12 -15.30 6.04 12.61
N ILE A 13 -16.18 6.86 12.01
CA ILE A 13 -17.20 7.65 12.73
C ILE A 13 -18.44 6.80 13.04
N ILE A 14 -18.83 5.88 12.15
CA ILE A 14 -20.01 5.02 12.34
C ILE A 14 -19.68 3.76 13.15
N TYR A 15 -18.53 3.12 12.87
CA TYR A 15 -18.19 1.80 13.41
C TYR A 15 -17.06 1.83 14.46
N GLY A 16 -16.48 3.00 14.74
CA GLY A 16 -15.39 3.18 15.70
C GLY A 16 -14.00 2.84 15.17
N ALA A 17 -12.95 3.30 15.87
CA ALA A 17 -11.55 3.14 15.41
C ALA A 17 -11.09 1.68 15.29
N ARG A 18 -11.70 0.73 16.03
CA ARG A 18 -11.30 -0.69 16.02
C ARG A 18 -11.73 -1.40 14.73
N THR A 19 -12.96 -1.17 14.27
CA THR A 19 -13.48 -1.77 13.03
C THR A 19 -12.78 -1.19 11.81
N SER A 20 -12.49 0.12 11.80
CA SER A 20 -11.75 0.75 10.71
C SER A 20 -10.35 0.13 10.55
N LYS A 21 -9.66 -0.21 11.65
CA LYS A 21 -8.38 -0.93 11.59
C LYS A 21 -8.52 -2.35 11.04
N LEU A 22 -9.56 -3.07 11.43
CA LEU A 22 -9.84 -4.42 10.93
C LEU A 22 -10.09 -4.41 9.42
N VAL A 23 -10.91 -3.48 8.92
CA VAL A 23 -11.20 -3.36 7.48
C VAL A 23 -9.94 -3.04 6.69
N ILE A 24 -9.12 -2.09 7.17
CA ILE A 24 -7.84 -1.76 6.50
C ILE A 24 -6.90 -2.96 6.51
N SER A 25 -6.77 -3.66 7.64
CA SER A 25 -5.93 -4.86 7.73
C SER A 25 -6.39 -5.96 6.78
N PHE A 26 -7.71 -6.17 6.66
CA PHE A 26 -8.29 -7.12 5.72
C PHE A 26 -7.98 -6.74 4.28
N LEU A 27 -8.11 -5.46 3.94
CA LEU A 27 -7.83 -4.97 2.59
C LEU A 27 -6.35 -5.13 2.22
N ILE A 28 -5.43 -4.89 3.16
CA ILE A 28 -3.99 -5.13 2.95
C ILE A 28 -3.71 -6.62 2.76
N LEU A 29 -4.34 -7.48 3.55
CA LEU A 29 -4.17 -8.92 3.44
C LEU A 29 -4.67 -9.42 2.08
N LEU A 30 -5.78 -8.87 1.60
CA LEU A 30 -6.27 -9.13 0.25
C LEU A 30 -5.28 -8.64 -0.83
N THR A 31 -4.59 -7.52 -0.62
CA THR A 31 -3.53 -7.01 -1.53
C THR A 31 -2.25 -7.84 -1.49
N LEU A 32 -1.93 -8.48 -0.37
CA LEU A 32 -0.78 -9.39 -0.28
C LEU A 32 -0.94 -10.62 -1.18
N VAL A 33 -2.15 -11.14 -1.33
CA VAL A 33 -2.44 -12.31 -2.18
C VAL A 33 -2.02 -12.11 -3.65
N PRO A 34 -2.51 -11.08 -4.39
CA PRO A 34 -2.09 -10.85 -5.76
C PRO A 34 -0.62 -10.45 -5.84
N SER A 35 -0.08 -9.74 -4.85
CA SER A 35 1.35 -9.39 -4.81
C SER A 35 2.25 -10.63 -4.76
N LEU A 36 1.93 -11.60 -3.90
CA LEU A 36 2.65 -12.87 -3.83
C LEU A 36 2.45 -13.72 -5.10
N LEU A 37 1.23 -13.71 -5.64
CA LEU A 37 0.95 -14.44 -6.88
C LEU A 37 1.75 -13.88 -8.07
N LEU A 38 1.91 -12.56 -8.15
CA LEU A 38 2.77 -11.90 -9.14
C LEU A 38 4.24 -12.32 -9.01
N ILE A 39 4.76 -12.42 -7.79
CA ILE A 39 6.15 -12.86 -7.55
C ILE A 39 6.37 -14.32 -7.96
N PHE A 40 5.44 -15.23 -7.60
CA PHE A 40 5.68 -16.68 -7.73
C PHE A 40 5.18 -17.29 -9.04
N ARG A 41 4.17 -16.71 -9.69
CA ARG A 41 3.54 -17.27 -10.90
C ARG A 41 3.83 -16.50 -12.17
N PHE A 42 4.24 -15.24 -12.08
CA PHE A 42 4.52 -14.41 -13.25
C PHE A 42 6.01 -14.10 -13.34
N ASP A 43 6.56 -14.19 -14.54
CA ASP A 43 7.92 -13.75 -14.83
C ASP A 43 7.88 -12.24 -15.12
N VAL A 44 7.97 -11.44 -14.06
CA VAL A 44 7.86 -9.98 -14.11
C VAL A 44 9.22 -9.28 -14.27
N GLY A 45 10.26 -10.04 -14.65
CA GLY A 45 11.62 -9.55 -14.79
C GLY A 45 12.17 -8.95 -13.49
N HIS A 46 12.81 -7.76 -13.59
CA HIS A 46 13.39 -7.08 -12.44
C HIS A 46 12.36 -6.43 -11.49
N MET A 47 11.07 -6.38 -11.87
CA MET A 47 10.01 -5.85 -11.02
C MET A 47 9.76 -6.71 -9.76
N ASN A 48 10.24 -7.96 -9.73
CA ASN A 48 10.17 -8.82 -8.55
C ASN A 48 10.78 -8.19 -7.29
N ILE A 49 11.85 -7.39 -7.42
CA ILE A 49 12.47 -6.68 -6.29
C ILE A 49 11.48 -5.70 -5.67
N TYR A 50 10.74 -4.95 -6.50
CA TYR A 50 9.70 -4.04 -6.02
C TYR A 50 8.59 -4.78 -5.29
N PHE A 51 8.10 -5.89 -5.83
CA PHE A 51 7.03 -6.65 -5.18
C PHE A 51 7.46 -7.23 -3.83
N ILE A 52 8.70 -7.71 -3.69
CA ILE A 52 9.25 -8.17 -2.41
C ILE A 52 9.28 -7.03 -1.38
N ILE A 53 9.78 -5.86 -1.77
CA ILE A 53 9.81 -4.67 -0.91
C ILE A 53 8.38 -4.24 -0.54
N CYS A 54 7.45 -4.26 -1.51
CA CYS A 54 6.05 -3.93 -1.29
C CYS A 54 5.38 -4.84 -0.25
N VAL A 55 5.58 -6.17 -0.37
CA VAL A 55 5.08 -7.15 0.62
C VAL A 55 5.63 -6.83 2.02
N LEU A 56 6.94 -6.59 2.15
CA LEU A 56 7.58 -6.28 3.43
C LEU A 56 7.04 -4.98 4.05
N LEU A 57 6.88 -3.92 3.25
CA LEU A 57 6.32 -2.66 3.72
C LEU A 57 4.84 -2.78 4.11
N LEU A 58 4.04 -3.57 3.39
CA LEU A 58 2.63 -3.81 3.72
C LEU A 58 2.48 -4.60 5.03
N LEU A 59 3.36 -5.56 5.30
CA LEU A 59 3.41 -6.24 6.61
C LEU A 59 3.77 -5.26 7.73
N LEU A 60 4.77 -4.40 7.52
CA LEU A 60 5.13 -3.35 8.47
C LEU A 60 3.96 -2.37 8.69
N PHE A 61 3.23 -2.01 7.64
CA PHE A 61 2.06 -1.15 7.71
C PHE A 61 1.00 -1.72 8.65
N ILE A 62 0.70 -3.03 8.55
CA ILE A 62 -0.26 -3.68 9.45
C ILE A 62 0.18 -3.54 10.91
N VAL A 63 1.46 -3.81 11.21
CA VAL A 63 2.01 -3.70 12.57
C VAL A 63 1.90 -2.25 13.10
N LEU A 64 2.25 -1.25 12.28
CA LEU A 64 2.10 0.16 12.64
C LEU A 64 0.63 0.57 12.83
N LEU A 65 -0.29 0.04 12.01
CA LEU A 65 -1.73 0.31 12.10
C LEU A 65 -2.31 -0.16 13.44
N PHE A 66 -1.88 -1.33 13.93
CA PHE A 66 -2.29 -1.80 15.26
C PHE A 66 -1.79 -0.86 16.37
N ARG A 67 -0.56 -0.34 16.25
CA ARG A 67 0.03 0.61 17.22
C ARG A 67 -0.50 2.05 17.11
N ALA A 68 -1.05 2.45 15.96
CA ALA A 68 -1.54 3.81 15.72
C ALA A 68 -2.66 4.21 16.68
N LYS A 69 -2.49 5.28 17.44
CA LYS A 69 -3.50 5.81 18.38
C LYS A 69 -3.85 7.26 18.09
N ALA A 70 -2.94 8.01 17.48
CA ALA A 70 -3.11 9.43 17.18
C ALA A 70 -3.37 9.69 15.70
N ARG A 71 -4.02 10.81 15.38
CA ARG A 71 -4.25 11.27 13.98
C ARG A 71 -2.94 11.36 13.18
N LYS A 72 -1.84 11.75 13.82
CA LYS A 72 -0.51 11.84 13.20
C LYS A 72 -0.03 10.48 12.69
N ASP A 73 -0.28 9.40 13.43
CA ASP A 73 0.13 8.05 13.04
C ASP A 73 -0.55 7.62 11.73
N TYR A 74 -1.85 7.94 11.58
CA TYR A 74 -2.60 7.65 10.35
C TYR A 74 -2.12 8.46 9.14
N VAL A 75 -1.63 9.70 9.35
CA VAL A 75 -1.00 10.50 8.29
C VAL A 75 0.32 9.87 7.86
N TRP A 76 1.13 9.40 8.80
CA TRP A 76 2.37 8.67 8.51
C TRP A 76 2.11 7.36 7.76
N LEU A 77 1.15 6.56 8.21
CA LEU A 77 0.70 5.36 7.51
C LEU A 77 0.28 5.70 6.07
N HIS A 78 -0.54 6.72 5.88
CA HIS A 78 -0.94 7.16 4.55
C HIS A 78 0.25 7.55 3.66
N ASN A 79 1.25 8.23 4.22
CA ASN A 79 2.46 8.59 3.48
C ASN A 79 3.28 7.37 3.06
N ILE A 80 3.37 6.33 3.89
CA ILE A 80 4.01 5.05 3.51
C ILE A 80 3.29 4.46 2.28
N LEU A 81 1.97 4.45 2.29
CA LEU A 81 1.19 3.94 1.15
C LEU A 81 1.44 4.77 -0.11
N LYS A 82 1.51 6.09 0.01
CA LYS A 82 1.85 7.00 -1.10
C LYS A 82 3.23 6.70 -1.68
N LEU A 83 4.22 6.43 -0.82
CA LEU A 83 5.56 6.05 -1.24
C LEU A 83 5.56 4.74 -2.02
N ILE A 84 4.85 3.71 -1.54
CA ILE A 84 4.71 2.42 -2.23
C ILE A 84 4.12 2.62 -3.65
N ILE A 85 3.14 3.50 -3.79
CA ILE A 85 2.52 3.81 -5.09
C ILE A 85 3.52 4.50 -6.03
N VAL A 86 4.19 5.57 -5.57
CA VAL A 86 5.15 6.32 -6.40
C VAL A 86 6.32 5.43 -6.83
N MET A 87 6.86 4.66 -5.89
CA MET A 87 7.94 3.71 -6.16
C MET A 87 7.47 2.58 -7.09
N GLY A 88 6.20 2.18 -7.00
CA GLY A 88 5.60 1.21 -7.91
C GLY A 88 5.48 1.71 -9.34
N VAL A 89 5.01 2.94 -9.52
CA VAL A 89 4.96 3.58 -10.85
C VAL A 89 6.37 3.66 -11.45
N PHE A 90 7.37 4.02 -10.64
CA PHE A 90 8.77 4.03 -11.10
C PHE A 90 9.26 2.61 -11.46
N SER A 91 8.87 1.60 -10.70
CA SER A 91 9.25 0.21 -10.95
C SER A 91 8.61 -0.41 -12.19
N ILE A 92 7.57 0.19 -12.80
CA ILE A 92 7.03 -0.29 -14.08
C ILE A 92 8.10 -0.18 -15.18
N LEU A 93 9.03 0.78 -15.08
CA LEU A 93 10.16 0.89 -16.00
C LEU A 93 11.12 -0.31 -15.91
N LEU A 94 11.09 -1.05 -14.80
CA LEU A 94 11.92 -2.23 -14.54
C LEU A 94 11.33 -3.54 -15.10
N ILE A 95 10.10 -3.52 -15.65
CA ILE A 95 9.50 -4.71 -16.25
C ILE A 95 10.35 -5.23 -17.41
N ASP A 96 10.88 -4.31 -18.21
CA ASP A 96 11.70 -4.62 -19.37
C ASP A 96 12.59 -3.42 -19.70
N ILE A 97 13.69 -3.31 -18.96
CA ILE A 97 14.65 -2.21 -19.07
C ILE A 97 15.20 -2.11 -20.50
N ASP A 98 15.38 -3.25 -21.16
CA ASP A 98 15.87 -3.33 -22.54
C ASP A 98 14.88 -2.73 -23.54
N LEU A 99 13.57 -2.95 -23.39
CA LEU A 99 12.55 -2.32 -24.25
C LEU A 99 12.47 -0.80 -24.08
N VAL A 100 12.69 -0.29 -22.87
CA VAL A 100 12.69 1.16 -22.59
C VAL A 100 13.97 1.81 -23.11
N LEU A 101 15.13 1.22 -22.86
CA LEU A 101 16.43 1.70 -23.36
C LEU A 101 16.45 1.75 -24.89
N ASN A 102 15.98 0.70 -25.56
CA ASN A 102 15.94 0.62 -27.02
C ASN A 102 14.88 1.55 -27.67
N ARG A 103 14.00 2.16 -26.87
CA ARG A 103 13.01 3.15 -27.35
C ARG A 103 13.47 4.60 -27.13
N ILE A 104 14.40 4.83 -26.21
CA ILE A 104 14.95 6.16 -25.89
C ILE A 104 16.25 6.43 -26.66
N LEU A 105 17.04 5.38 -26.94
CA LEU A 105 18.28 5.43 -27.71
C LEU A 105 18.00 5.19 -29.20
#